data_AF-A0AAD5Q3J4-F1
#
_entry.id   AF-A0AAD5Q3J4-F1
#
_cell.length_a   1.000
_cell.length_b   1.000
_cell.length_c   1.000
_cell.angle_alpha   90.00
_cell.angle_beta   90.00
_cell.angle_gamma   90.00
#
_symmetry.space_group_name_H-M   'P 1'
#
loop_
_entity.id
_entity.type
_entity.pdbx_description
1 polymer ?
#
loop_
_entity_poly.entity_id
_entity_poly.type
_entity_poly.pdbx_seq_one_letter_code
_entity_poly.pdbx_strand_id
1 'polypeptide(L)'
;MDDVAVRRVREFVGGAWFSPFDKRLSASLSGSIDFAPWSGSPWPSHTDGINRRWRSSADPSPAEKYATAFGLDVREFEDRMSAVGGVDSFPNAIACSRLDRSCPSDFVCGVRRGHTEGRCVPRSAGLHDAWARASVEVVIPPCPVVMNGVTFYPEDLQALVMQYYAISNRLTTKDFDVRDTMRFGREMINFPSTCSLTNGTDDTGDAGCRVITPAVFHDVLLGAVTAPLLVRFSSQSYFVPVVRYWILEHRSMSIEVAIKEFGYAIRRDPAITAASAIKLEMHWVNLSLDREEAEEAAVMRTTISYVVEVWYGRFSLFGGWISAESGPEPTVPVSLELALPFILEENPAIGLTTQRLEQLLLNQVPCPSPASPAVERHCNPVPFNVALARSAEAVKRCEAATG
;
A
#
# COMPACT_ATOMS: atom_id res chain seq x y z
N MET A 1 29.56 -1.93 1.40
CA MET A 1 28.09 -1.95 1.54
C MET A 1 27.70 -0.75 2.40
N ASP A 2 27.69 0.43 1.81
CA ASP A 2 27.17 1.65 2.46
C ASP A 2 25.91 2.06 1.68
N ASP A 3 24.91 1.18 1.78
CA ASP A 3 23.66 1.30 1.04
C ASP A 3 22.59 1.83 1.98
N VAL A 4 21.96 2.93 1.59
CA VAL A 4 20.95 3.66 2.36
C VAL A 4 19.77 2.73 2.74
N ALA A 5 19.42 1.77 1.87
CA ALA A 5 18.38 0.79 2.16
C ALA A 5 18.82 -0.18 3.26
N VAL A 6 20.03 -0.73 3.17
CA VAL A 6 20.60 -1.65 4.18
C VAL A 6 20.72 -0.97 5.55
N ARG A 7 21.11 0.31 5.58
CA ARG A 7 21.21 1.08 6.83
C ARG A 7 19.85 1.25 7.50
N ARG A 8 18.79 1.53 6.76
CA ARG A 8 17.48 1.77 7.36
C ARG A 8 16.74 0.47 7.71
N VAL A 9 16.91 -0.59 6.92
CA VAL A 9 16.56 -1.95 7.35
C VAL A 9 17.21 -2.27 8.69
N ARG A 10 18.51 -1.95 8.84
CA ARG A 10 19.24 -2.12 10.09
C ARG A 10 18.69 -1.24 11.22
N GLU A 11 18.27 -0.01 10.94
CA GLU A 11 17.63 0.86 11.94
C GLU A 11 16.27 0.29 12.40
N PHE A 12 15.50 -0.33 11.51
CA PHE A 12 14.17 -0.85 11.82
C PHE A 12 14.17 -2.23 12.46
N VAL A 13 14.89 -3.18 11.86
CA VAL A 13 15.07 -4.52 12.45
C VAL A 13 16.02 -4.46 13.66
N GLY A 14 16.73 -3.34 13.83
CA GLY A 14 17.65 -3.10 14.94
C GLY A 14 18.87 -4.02 14.92
N GLY A 15 19.52 -4.16 16.08
CA GLY A 15 20.65 -5.07 16.27
C GLY A 15 20.31 -6.56 16.06
N ALA A 16 19.02 -6.90 15.94
CA ALA A 16 18.55 -8.26 15.71
C ALA A 16 18.91 -8.78 14.32
N TRP A 17 19.10 -7.93 13.29
CA TRP A 17 19.48 -8.35 11.93
C TRP A 17 20.79 -9.17 11.90
N PHE A 18 21.74 -8.89 12.81
CA PHE A 18 23.01 -9.61 12.94
C PHE A 18 22.92 -10.86 13.84
N SER A 19 21.75 -11.10 14.44
CA SER A 19 21.55 -12.32 15.21
C SER A 19 21.47 -13.53 14.26
N PRO A 20 22.01 -14.69 14.68
CA PRO A 20 21.88 -15.93 13.91
C PRO A 20 20.45 -16.14 13.43
N PHE A 21 20.30 -16.52 12.16
CA PHE A 21 19.00 -16.65 11.49
C PHE A 21 17.98 -17.45 12.33
N ASP A 22 18.40 -18.59 12.89
CA ASP A 22 17.53 -19.43 13.72
C ASP A 22 17.02 -18.74 15.00
N LYS A 23 17.81 -17.81 15.57
CA LYS A 23 17.39 -17.00 16.73
C LYS A 23 16.35 -15.95 16.33
N ARG A 24 16.47 -15.35 15.14
CA ARG A 24 15.49 -14.40 14.63
C ARG A 24 14.16 -15.10 14.31
N LEU A 25 14.25 -16.24 13.65
CA LEU A 25 13.08 -17.03 13.27
C LEU A 25 12.30 -17.56 14.47
N SER A 26 12.98 -18.02 15.52
CA SER A 26 12.33 -18.46 16.76
C SER A 26 11.73 -17.31 17.58
N ALA A 27 12.16 -16.07 17.35
CA ALA A 27 11.65 -14.90 18.06
C ALA A 27 10.29 -14.42 17.53
N SER A 28 9.95 -14.71 16.27
CA SER A 28 8.67 -14.32 15.68
C SER A 28 8.19 -15.33 14.63
N LEU A 29 7.20 -16.14 15.00
CA LEU A 29 6.53 -17.08 14.08
C LEU A 29 5.27 -16.49 13.46
N SER A 30 4.85 -15.29 13.88
CA SER A 30 3.63 -14.62 13.43
C SER A 30 3.71 -13.13 13.69
N GLY A 31 3.02 -12.34 12.87
CA GLY A 31 2.80 -10.92 13.10
C GLY A 31 1.38 -10.51 12.74
N SER A 32 0.89 -9.44 13.35
CA SER A 32 -0.43 -8.87 13.10
C SER A 32 -0.48 -7.41 13.49
N ILE A 33 -1.28 -6.64 12.77
CA ILE A 33 -1.66 -5.29 13.19
C ILE A 33 -2.96 -5.34 14.01
N ASP A 34 -3.08 -4.44 15.00
CA ASP A 34 -4.21 -4.42 15.94
C ASP A 34 -5.48 -3.77 15.37
N PHE A 35 -5.42 -3.25 14.15
CA PHE A 35 -6.52 -2.59 13.47
C PHE A 35 -6.75 -3.18 12.08
N ALA A 36 -8.00 -3.13 11.61
CA ALA A 36 -8.34 -3.55 10.26
C ALA A 36 -8.15 -2.38 9.28
N PRO A 37 -7.28 -2.52 8.26
CA PRO A 37 -7.23 -1.55 7.17
C PRO A 37 -8.58 -1.50 6.46
N TRP A 38 -9.08 -0.30 6.16
CA TRP A 38 -10.37 -0.17 5.49
C TRP A 38 -10.28 -0.54 4.00
N SER A 39 -11.28 -1.24 3.48
CA SER A 39 -11.47 -1.45 2.05
C SER A 39 -12.28 -0.29 1.44
N GLY A 40 -12.34 -0.22 0.11
CA GLY A 40 -13.09 0.80 -0.60
C GLY A 40 -12.94 0.71 -2.11
N SER A 41 -13.41 1.74 -2.81
CA SER A 41 -13.29 1.83 -4.27
C SER A 41 -11.90 2.31 -4.68
N PRO A 42 -11.31 1.81 -5.78
CA PRO A 42 -10.05 2.34 -6.31
C PRO A 42 -10.17 3.72 -6.96
N TRP A 43 -11.38 4.29 -7.06
CA TRP A 43 -11.67 5.54 -7.78
C TRP A 43 -11.01 5.58 -9.16
N PRO A 44 -11.48 4.73 -10.11
CA PRO A 44 -10.79 4.55 -11.39
C PRO A 44 -10.68 5.85 -12.18
N SER A 45 -9.50 6.10 -12.74
CA SER A 45 -9.23 7.34 -13.49
C SER A 45 -10.12 7.50 -14.72
N HIS A 46 -10.53 6.38 -15.35
CA HIS A 46 -11.45 6.41 -16.50
C HIS A 46 -12.87 6.88 -16.13
N THR A 47 -13.23 6.84 -14.84
CA THR A 47 -14.47 7.43 -14.32
C THR A 47 -14.31 8.85 -13.78
N ASP A 48 -13.17 9.47 -14.08
CA ASP A 48 -12.74 10.79 -13.59
C ASP A 48 -12.41 10.82 -12.09
N GLY A 49 -11.94 9.69 -11.54
CA GLY A 49 -11.47 9.61 -10.15
C GLY A 49 -12.53 10.05 -9.15
N ILE A 50 -12.16 10.98 -8.26
CA ILE A 50 -13.05 11.46 -7.19
C ILE A 50 -14.10 12.47 -7.68
N ASN A 51 -14.10 12.86 -8.97
CA ASN A 51 -15.19 13.62 -9.58
C ASN A 51 -16.41 12.75 -9.89
N ARG A 52 -16.27 11.41 -9.80
CA ARG A 52 -17.37 10.47 -9.99
C ARG A 52 -18.41 10.64 -8.88
N ARG A 53 -19.66 10.93 -9.28
CA ARG A 53 -20.83 10.82 -8.40
C ARG A 53 -21.16 9.35 -8.17
N TRP A 54 -20.67 8.79 -7.08
CA TRP A 54 -20.71 7.35 -6.82
C TRP A 54 -22.04 6.87 -6.22
N ARG A 55 -22.70 7.71 -5.41
CA ARG A 55 -23.92 7.32 -4.69
C ARG A 55 -25.16 7.36 -5.57
N SER A 56 -25.34 8.47 -6.29
CA SER A 56 -26.40 8.64 -7.29
C SER A 56 -26.03 9.76 -8.24
N SER A 57 -26.68 9.86 -9.40
CA SER A 57 -26.47 10.98 -10.33
C SER A 57 -26.82 12.35 -9.73
N ALA A 58 -27.70 12.39 -8.73
CA ALA A 58 -28.13 13.61 -8.06
C ALA A 58 -27.23 14.02 -6.88
N ASP A 59 -26.57 13.07 -6.23
CA ASP A 59 -25.67 13.35 -5.10
C ASP A 59 -24.32 13.90 -5.63
N PRO A 60 -23.84 15.06 -5.15
CA PRO A 60 -22.55 15.59 -5.60
C PRO A 60 -21.39 14.64 -5.34
N SER A 61 -20.35 14.70 -6.17
CA SER A 61 -19.14 13.91 -6.03
C SER A 61 -18.35 14.32 -4.77
N PRO A 62 -17.42 13.48 -4.29
CA PRO A 62 -16.50 13.86 -3.22
C PRO A 62 -15.79 15.20 -3.49
N ALA A 63 -15.36 15.43 -4.74
CA ALA A 63 -14.73 16.69 -5.14
C ALA A 63 -15.69 17.89 -5.08
N GLU A 64 -16.92 17.74 -5.58
CA GLU A 64 -17.94 18.80 -5.53
C GLU A 64 -18.30 19.16 -4.08
N LYS A 65 -18.45 18.14 -3.22
CA LYS A 65 -18.72 18.32 -1.78
C LYS A 65 -17.60 19.08 -1.10
N TYR A 66 -16.35 18.67 -1.32
CA TYR A 66 -15.18 19.33 -0.74
C TYR A 66 -15.06 20.79 -1.19
N ALA A 67 -15.17 21.04 -2.50
CA ALA A 67 -15.10 22.39 -3.03
C ALA A 67 -16.20 23.29 -2.44
N THR A 68 -17.44 22.80 -2.38
CA THR A 68 -18.58 23.53 -1.83
C THR A 68 -18.38 23.84 -0.34
N ALA A 69 -17.98 22.84 0.46
CA ALA A 69 -17.82 22.99 1.91
C ALA A 69 -16.73 24.00 2.28
N PHE A 70 -15.70 24.13 1.45
CA PHE A 70 -14.56 25.03 1.71
C PHE A 70 -14.55 26.29 0.83
N GLY A 71 -15.65 26.58 0.14
CA GLY A 71 -15.81 27.81 -0.66
C GLY A 71 -14.85 27.91 -1.84
N LEU A 72 -14.47 26.78 -2.44
CA LEU A 72 -13.68 26.72 -3.68
C LEU A 72 -14.60 26.76 -4.90
N ASP A 73 -14.09 27.24 -6.04
CA ASP A 73 -14.79 27.05 -7.30
C ASP A 73 -14.86 25.56 -7.64
N VAL A 74 -16.09 25.05 -7.77
CA VAL A 74 -16.35 23.62 -7.98
C VAL A 74 -15.74 23.15 -9.30
N ARG A 75 -15.87 23.93 -10.38
CA ARG A 75 -15.39 23.52 -11.70
C ARG A 75 -13.87 23.48 -11.73
N GLU A 76 -13.23 24.54 -11.24
CA GLU A 76 -11.78 24.60 -11.19
C GLU A 76 -11.19 23.50 -10.30
N PHE A 77 -11.86 23.17 -9.18
CA PHE A 77 -11.41 22.07 -8.32
C PHE A 77 -11.58 20.71 -9.01
N GLU A 78 -12.70 20.44 -9.66
CA GLU A 78 -12.89 19.21 -10.44
C GLU A 78 -11.88 19.10 -11.59
N ASP A 79 -11.57 20.21 -12.28
CA ASP A 79 -10.53 20.25 -13.32
C ASP A 79 -9.16 19.86 -12.76
N ARG A 80 -8.79 20.42 -11.59
CA ARG A 80 -7.54 20.06 -10.91
C ARG A 80 -7.52 18.59 -10.49
N MET A 81 -8.63 18.06 -9.96
CA MET A 81 -8.73 16.64 -9.58
C MET A 81 -8.63 15.71 -10.79
N SER A 82 -9.27 16.07 -11.92
CA SER A 82 -9.17 15.33 -13.18
C SER A 82 -7.73 15.27 -13.68
N ALA A 83 -7.01 16.41 -13.64
CA ALA A 83 -5.62 16.51 -14.10
C ALA A 83 -4.64 15.65 -13.28
N VAL A 84 -4.94 15.36 -12.00
CA VAL A 84 -4.04 14.61 -11.12
C VAL A 84 -4.49 13.18 -10.81
N GLY A 85 -5.77 12.84 -10.95
CA GLY A 85 -6.28 11.50 -10.62
C GLY A 85 -7.34 10.96 -11.59
N GLY A 86 -7.88 11.80 -12.47
CA GLY A 86 -8.97 11.46 -13.37
C GLY A 86 -8.55 11.34 -14.84
N VAL A 87 -9.48 11.71 -15.73
CA VAL A 87 -9.33 11.52 -17.19
C VAL A 87 -8.26 12.43 -17.77
N ASP A 88 -8.12 13.66 -17.27
CA ASP A 88 -7.17 14.64 -17.79
C ASP A 88 -5.71 14.36 -17.36
N SER A 89 -5.49 13.41 -16.46
CA SER A 89 -4.15 12.96 -16.08
C SER A 89 -3.40 12.19 -17.19
N PHE A 90 -4.08 11.91 -18.32
CA PHE A 90 -3.51 11.24 -19.50
C PHE A 90 -3.51 12.16 -20.73
N PRO A 91 -2.79 13.30 -20.70
CA PRO A 91 -2.94 14.35 -21.73
C PRO A 91 -2.59 13.88 -23.15
N ASN A 92 -1.69 12.90 -23.28
CA ASN A 92 -1.22 12.36 -24.56
C ASN A 92 -1.91 11.06 -24.98
N ALA A 93 -2.97 10.63 -24.26
CA ALA A 93 -3.70 9.42 -24.61
C ALA A 93 -4.56 9.61 -25.87
N ILE A 94 -4.87 8.50 -26.53
CA ILE A 94 -5.73 8.45 -27.72
C ILE A 94 -7.08 9.09 -27.39
N ALA A 95 -7.51 10.03 -28.22
CA ALA A 95 -8.83 10.65 -28.10
C ALA A 95 -9.94 9.64 -28.45
N CYS A 96 -11.04 9.72 -27.73
CA CYS A 96 -12.20 8.86 -27.93
C CYS A 96 -13.50 9.61 -27.63
N SER A 97 -14.65 9.01 -27.96
CA SER A 97 -15.95 9.57 -27.62
C SER A 97 -16.88 8.49 -27.06
N ARG A 98 -18.04 8.89 -26.51
CA ARG A 98 -19.04 7.89 -26.05
C ARG A 98 -19.56 6.99 -27.17
N LEU A 99 -19.53 7.48 -28.42
CA LEU A 99 -20.05 6.80 -29.60
C LEU A 99 -18.99 5.98 -30.34
N ASP A 100 -17.71 6.37 -30.21
CA ASP A 100 -16.58 5.73 -30.87
C ASP A 100 -15.60 5.13 -29.85
N ARG A 101 -15.57 3.79 -29.79
CA ARG A 101 -14.74 3.00 -28.86
C ARG A 101 -13.40 2.65 -29.49
N SER A 102 -12.68 3.65 -30.00
CA SER A 102 -11.36 3.54 -30.60
C SER A 102 -10.23 3.11 -29.65
N CYS A 103 -10.54 2.80 -28.38
CA CYS A 103 -9.54 2.45 -27.39
C CYS A 103 -9.03 1.01 -27.53
N PRO A 104 -7.72 0.76 -27.32
CA PRO A 104 -7.18 -0.59 -27.22
C PRO A 104 -7.82 -1.41 -26.08
N SER A 105 -7.64 -2.74 -26.09
CA SER A 105 -8.31 -3.68 -25.16
C SER A 105 -8.15 -3.34 -23.68
N ASP A 106 -6.94 -2.96 -23.26
CA ASP A 106 -6.61 -2.68 -21.86
C ASP A 106 -7.03 -1.27 -21.40
N PHE A 107 -7.68 -0.53 -22.29
CA PHE A 107 -8.11 0.84 -22.09
C PHE A 107 -9.64 0.96 -22.18
N VAL A 108 -10.16 2.00 -21.56
CA VAL A 108 -11.57 2.41 -21.63
C VAL A 108 -11.61 3.88 -21.98
N CYS A 109 -12.60 4.27 -22.80
CA CYS A 109 -12.85 5.66 -23.07
C CYS A 109 -13.39 6.36 -21.81
N GLY A 110 -12.53 7.15 -21.16
CA GLY A 110 -12.91 8.00 -20.03
C GLY A 110 -13.41 9.34 -20.55
N VAL A 111 -14.66 9.70 -20.22
CA VAL A 111 -15.32 10.94 -20.67
C VAL A 111 -15.85 11.67 -19.45
N ARG A 112 -15.41 12.92 -19.25
CA ARG A 112 -15.84 13.76 -18.13
C ARG A 112 -17.34 14.05 -18.18
N ARG A 113 -17.92 14.33 -17.00
CA ARG A 113 -19.34 14.70 -16.88
C ARG A 113 -19.59 16.01 -17.64
N GLY A 114 -20.62 16.04 -18.49
CA GLY A 114 -20.93 17.20 -19.33
C GLY A 114 -20.13 17.30 -20.64
N HIS A 115 -19.16 16.41 -20.88
CA HIS A 115 -18.38 16.36 -22.12
C HIS A 115 -18.85 15.21 -23.03
N THR A 116 -18.55 15.31 -24.33
CA THR A 116 -18.84 14.27 -25.35
C THR A 116 -17.58 13.54 -25.82
N GLU A 117 -16.43 14.18 -25.68
CA GLU A 117 -15.10 13.67 -26.03
C GLU A 117 -14.29 13.39 -24.76
N GLY A 118 -13.37 12.44 -24.88
CA GLY A 118 -12.55 11.97 -23.78
C GLY A 118 -11.26 11.32 -24.26
N ARG A 119 -10.66 10.49 -23.41
CA ARG A 119 -9.38 9.83 -23.68
C ARG A 119 -9.39 8.37 -23.29
N CYS A 120 -8.60 7.56 -23.98
CA CYS A 120 -8.39 6.16 -23.63
C CYS A 120 -7.51 6.07 -22.38
N VAL A 121 -8.13 5.69 -21.27
CA VAL A 121 -7.48 5.56 -19.96
C VAL A 121 -7.31 4.08 -19.62
N PRO A 122 -6.16 3.62 -19.09
CA PRO A 122 -5.97 2.23 -18.70
C PRO A 122 -7.04 1.77 -17.71
N ARG A 123 -7.57 0.55 -17.86
CA ARG A 123 -8.57 -0.03 -16.94
C ARG A 123 -8.07 -0.11 -15.51
N SER A 124 -6.78 -0.39 -15.34
CA SER A 124 -6.11 -0.52 -14.04
C SER A 124 -5.73 0.82 -13.39
N ALA A 125 -5.87 1.95 -14.11
CA ALA A 125 -5.52 3.25 -13.56
C ALA A 125 -6.52 3.69 -12.49
N GLY A 126 -6.01 4.07 -11.33
CA GLY A 126 -6.78 4.53 -10.18
C GLY A 126 -5.88 4.80 -8.98
N LEU A 127 -6.50 4.94 -7.82
CA LEU A 127 -5.86 5.34 -6.56
C LEU A 127 -5.41 4.15 -5.69
N HIS A 128 -5.18 2.97 -6.28
CA HIS A 128 -4.88 1.73 -5.55
C HIS A 128 -3.68 1.83 -4.59
N ASP A 129 -2.53 2.34 -5.06
CA ASP A 129 -1.33 2.48 -4.19
C ASP A 129 -1.54 3.53 -3.09
N ALA A 130 -2.33 4.57 -3.35
CA ALA A 130 -2.67 5.59 -2.36
C ALA A 130 -3.63 5.04 -1.30
N TRP A 131 -4.59 4.21 -1.70
CA TRP A 131 -5.44 3.45 -0.78
C TRP A 131 -4.63 2.56 0.14
N ALA A 132 -3.73 1.74 -0.41
CA ALA A 132 -2.98 0.76 0.38
C ALA A 132 -2.30 1.44 1.58
N ARG A 133 -1.74 2.63 1.34
CA ARG A 133 -1.12 3.45 2.36
C ARG A 133 -2.13 4.12 3.30
N ALA A 134 -3.08 4.85 2.75
CA ALA A 134 -4.08 5.57 3.54
C ALA A 134 -4.89 4.61 4.45
N SER A 135 -5.13 3.38 3.99
CA SER A 135 -5.88 2.35 4.71
C SER A 135 -5.25 1.94 6.04
N VAL A 136 -3.92 2.08 6.16
CA VAL A 136 -3.19 1.73 7.37
C VAL A 136 -2.80 2.92 8.25
N GLU A 137 -3.01 4.13 7.77
CA GLU A 137 -2.60 5.36 8.48
C GLU A 137 -3.77 6.24 8.90
N VAL A 138 -4.89 6.13 8.20
CA VAL A 138 -6.02 7.04 8.35
C VAL A 138 -7.23 6.29 8.84
N VAL A 139 -7.78 6.72 9.98
CA VAL A 139 -9.06 6.24 10.46
C VAL A 139 -10.17 7.06 9.81
N ILE A 140 -11.01 6.40 9.01
CA ILE A 140 -12.17 7.02 8.39
C ILE A 140 -13.34 7.00 9.40
N PRO A 141 -14.03 8.14 9.62
CA PRO A 141 -15.26 8.17 10.39
C PRO A 141 -16.27 7.13 9.87
N PRO A 142 -16.83 6.27 10.73
CA PRO A 142 -17.77 5.23 10.28
C PRO A 142 -19.15 5.80 9.90
N CYS A 143 -19.40 7.08 10.14
CA CYS A 143 -20.67 7.75 9.89
C CYS A 143 -20.49 9.03 9.07
N PRO A 144 -21.57 9.53 8.44
CA PRO A 144 -21.50 10.77 7.69
C PRO A 144 -21.11 11.96 8.57
N VAL A 145 -20.26 12.83 8.03
CA VAL A 145 -19.82 14.08 8.66
C VAL A 145 -20.49 15.26 7.95
N VAL A 146 -21.02 16.20 8.72
CA VAL A 146 -21.57 17.44 8.17
C VAL A 146 -20.57 18.58 8.39
N MET A 147 -20.13 19.20 7.31
CA MET A 147 -19.19 20.33 7.34
C MET A 147 -19.76 21.46 6.49
N ASN A 148 -19.96 22.64 7.09
CA ASN A 148 -20.47 23.84 6.42
C ASN A 148 -21.75 23.58 5.58
N GLY A 149 -22.66 22.77 6.12
CA GLY A 149 -23.93 22.42 5.46
C GLY A 149 -23.83 21.32 4.39
N VAL A 150 -22.64 20.78 4.13
CA VAL A 150 -22.41 19.67 3.19
C VAL A 150 -22.23 18.37 3.96
N THR A 151 -22.90 17.30 3.52
CA THR A 151 -22.79 15.95 4.11
C THR A 151 -21.79 15.10 3.34
N PHE A 152 -20.74 14.65 4.02
CA PHE A 152 -19.72 13.72 3.54
C PHE A 152 -19.99 12.33 4.11
N TYR A 153 -20.18 11.34 3.24
CA TYR A 153 -20.26 9.94 3.65
C TYR A 153 -18.84 9.35 3.83
N PRO A 154 -18.67 8.24 4.56
CA PRO A 154 -17.37 7.58 4.73
C PRO A 154 -16.60 7.38 3.42
N GLU A 155 -17.30 6.99 2.35
CA GLU A 155 -16.71 6.79 1.03
C GLU A 155 -16.26 8.11 0.37
N ASP A 156 -16.91 9.24 0.66
CA ASP A 156 -16.44 10.57 0.22
C ASP A 156 -15.11 10.91 0.91
N LEU A 157 -14.99 10.60 2.20
CA LEU A 157 -13.78 10.85 2.99
C LEU A 157 -12.62 9.95 2.54
N GLN A 158 -12.89 8.66 2.28
CA GLN A 158 -11.92 7.74 1.67
C GLN A 158 -11.40 8.31 0.35
N ALA A 159 -12.29 8.76 -0.54
CA ALA A 159 -11.91 9.32 -1.83
C ALA A 159 -10.95 10.52 -1.68
N LEU A 160 -11.30 11.46 -0.80
CA LEU A 160 -10.52 12.68 -0.57
C LEU A 160 -9.14 12.38 0.02
N VAL A 161 -9.07 11.49 1.01
CA VAL A 161 -7.80 11.04 1.61
C VAL A 161 -6.94 10.33 0.57
N MET A 162 -7.51 9.37 -0.17
CA MET A 162 -6.78 8.65 -1.21
C MET A 162 -6.24 9.59 -2.30
N GLN A 163 -7.03 10.57 -2.71
CA GLN A 163 -6.62 11.55 -3.71
C GLN A 163 -5.48 12.43 -3.20
N TYR A 164 -5.53 12.82 -1.92
CA TYR A 164 -4.45 13.57 -1.27
C TYR A 164 -3.15 12.76 -1.24
N TYR A 165 -3.20 11.52 -0.76
CA TYR A 165 -2.04 10.60 -0.78
C TYR A 165 -1.47 10.40 -2.19
N ALA A 166 -2.32 10.27 -3.20
CA ALA A 166 -1.89 10.11 -4.59
C ALA A 166 -1.17 11.35 -5.14
N ILE A 167 -1.59 12.54 -4.72
CA ILE A 167 -1.01 13.81 -5.13
C ILE A 167 0.34 14.01 -4.44
N SER A 168 0.40 13.85 -3.12
CA SER A 168 1.63 13.98 -2.34
C SER A 168 2.70 13.00 -2.84
N ASN A 169 2.32 11.75 -3.15
CA ASN A 169 3.22 10.75 -3.75
C ASN A 169 3.81 11.17 -5.12
N ARG A 170 3.19 12.11 -5.84
CA ARG A 170 3.71 12.61 -7.13
C ARG A 170 4.63 13.82 -6.95
N LEU A 171 4.43 14.62 -5.91
CA LEU A 171 5.21 15.83 -5.65
C LEU A 171 6.63 15.49 -5.18
N THR A 172 6.79 14.41 -4.42
CA THR A 172 8.08 13.86 -3.93
C THR A 172 9.01 13.34 -5.05
N THR A 173 8.62 13.45 -6.33
CA THR A 173 9.44 13.01 -7.48
C THR A 173 10.35 14.09 -8.05
N LYS A 174 10.15 15.38 -7.69
CA LYS A 174 10.87 16.51 -8.30
C LYS A 174 12.15 16.90 -7.57
N ASP A 175 12.20 16.70 -6.26
CA ASP A 175 13.39 16.78 -5.43
C ASP A 175 13.42 15.47 -4.62
N PHE A 176 14.43 14.64 -4.83
CA PHE A 176 14.52 13.31 -4.22
C PHE A 176 14.40 13.40 -2.68
N ASP A 177 13.28 12.95 -2.11
CA ASP A 177 13.21 12.49 -0.72
C ASP A 177 11.95 11.61 -0.46
N VAL A 178 12.16 10.45 0.14
CA VAL A 178 11.24 9.79 1.10
C VAL A 178 9.94 9.09 0.64
N ARG A 179 10.03 8.25 -0.40
CA ARG A 179 9.78 6.80 -0.13
C ARG A 179 11.02 6.11 0.49
N ASP A 180 12.14 6.83 0.61
CA ASP A 180 13.34 6.52 1.40
C ASP A 180 12.91 6.00 2.78
N THR A 181 12.96 4.71 3.10
CA THR A 181 13.93 3.68 2.69
C THR A 181 13.42 2.26 2.97
N MET A 182 12.10 2.07 3.05
CA MET A 182 11.55 0.75 3.39
C MET A 182 10.64 0.18 2.32
N ARG A 183 10.76 0.71 1.11
CA ARG A 183 10.22 0.07 -0.07
C ARG A 183 11.30 -0.79 -0.71
N PHE A 184 11.02 -2.08 -0.89
CA PHE A 184 11.92 -3.04 -1.53
C PHE A 184 11.23 -3.66 -2.73
N GLY A 185 11.96 -3.89 -3.83
CA GLY A 185 11.43 -4.53 -5.03
C GLY A 185 11.41 -3.62 -6.27
N ARG A 186 10.42 -3.85 -7.14
CA ARG A 186 10.28 -3.32 -8.52
C ARG A 186 10.41 -1.81 -8.65
N GLU A 187 10.05 -1.07 -7.61
CA GLU A 187 9.96 0.39 -7.65
C GLU A 187 11.23 1.10 -7.15
N MET A 188 12.28 0.35 -6.74
CA MET A 188 13.61 0.91 -6.50
C MET A 188 14.33 1.18 -7.83
N ILE A 189 13.86 2.18 -8.57
CA ILE A 189 14.50 2.64 -9.80
C ILE A 189 15.59 3.63 -9.35
N ASN A 190 16.88 3.29 -9.50
CA ASN A 190 18.10 4.13 -9.36
C ASN A 190 19.16 3.69 -8.33
N PHE A 191 19.13 2.46 -7.82
CA PHE A 191 20.23 1.96 -6.96
C PHE A 191 20.95 0.77 -7.60
N PRO A 192 22.02 1.01 -8.40
CA PRO A 192 22.83 -0.08 -8.95
C PRO A 192 23.51 -0.95 -7.86
N SER A 193 23.62 -0.47 -6.62
CA SER A 193 24.16 -1.22 -5.48
C SER A 193 23.13 -2.08 -4.72
N THR A 194 21.82 -1.81 -4.85
CA THR A 194 20.77 -2.59 -4.15
C THR A 194 20.33 -3.82 -4.93
N CYS A 195 20.85 -4.04 -6.14
CA CYS A 195 20.62 -5.28 -6.88
C CYS A 195 21.06 -6.52 -6.08
N SER A 196 21.92 -6.37 -5.05
CA SER A 196 22.27 -7.41 -4.08
C SER A 196 21.18 -7.78 -3.05
N LEU A 197 20.05 -7.06 -2.96
CA LEU A 197 18.89 -7.40 -2.13
C LEU A 197 17.70 -7.93 -2.95
N THR A 198 17.85 -7.90 -4.28
CA THR A 198 16.92 -8.42 -5.28
C THR A 198 17.56 -9.60 -6.00
N ASN A 199 16.79 -10.45 -6.69
CA ASN A 199 17.41 -11.51 -7.49
C ASN A 199 18.21 -10.91 -8.65
N GLY A 200 19.53 -10.90 -8.51
CA GLY A 200 20.48 -10.66 -9.59
C GLY A 200 21.04 -11.99 -10.07
N THR A 201 20.34 -12.65 -10.99
CA THR A 201 20.87 -13.63 -11.94
C THR A 201 19.85 -13.81 -13.06
N ASP A 202 19.71 -12.81 -13.93
CA ASP A 202 19.31 -13.07 -15.31
C ASP A 202 20.43 -12.51 -16.18
N ASP A 203 21.22 -13.41 -16.78
CA ASP A 203 22.33 -13.14 -17.70
C ASP A 203 21.85 -12.53 -19.04
N THR A 204 20.60 -12.06 -19.10
CA THR A 204 19.93 -11.56 -20.30
C THR A 204 19.86 -10.04 -20.33
N GLY A 205 20.90 -9.34 -19.85
CA GLY A 205 21.20 -7.94 -20.21
C GLY A 205 20.15 -6.84 -19.95
N ASP A 206 18.93 -7.14 -19.45
CA ASP A 206 17.81 -6.18 -19.40
C ASP A 206 16.82 -6.36 -18.21
N ALA A 207 17.16 -7.21 -17.22
CA ALA A 207 16.22 -7.59 -16.14
C ALA A 207 16.75 -7.48 -14.68
N GLY A 208 17.86 -6.79 -14.43
CA GLY A 208 18.40 -6.63 -13.07
C GLY A 208 17.57 -5.68 -12.19
N CYS A 209 17.21 -6.10 -10.97
CA CYS A 209 16.52 -5.32 -9.92
C CYS A 209 14.96 -5.25 -9.96
N ARG A 210 14.22 -6.34 -10.29
CA ARG A 210 12.73 -6.29 -10.39
C ARG A 210 11.92 -7.04 -9.32
N VAL A 211 12.52 -7.90 -8.50
CA VAL A 211 11.78 -8.72 -7.53
C VAL A 211 12.55 -8.81 -6.22
N ILE A 212 11.84 -8.60 -5.12
CA ILE A 212 12.38 -8.71 -3.76
C ILE A 212 12.78 -10.17 -3.43
N THR A 213 13.93 -10.38 -2.77
CA THR A 213 14.38 -11.75 -2.44
C THR A 213 13.58 -12.32 -1.27
N PRO A 214 13.39 -13.65 -1.20
CA PRO A 214 12.69 -14.25 -0.06
C PRO A 214 13.36 -13.97 1.28
N ALA A 215 14.69 -13.86 1.32
CA ALA A 215 15.43 -13.50 2.53
C ALA A 215 15.06 -12.11 3.06
N VAL A 216 15.07 -11.10 2.19
CA VAL A 216 14.72 -9.73 2.58
C VAL A 216 13.25 -9.64 2.97
N PHE A 217 12.38 -10.33 2.23
CA PHE A 217 10.96 -10.44 2.58
C PHE A 217 10.78 -11.03 3.98
N HIS A 218 11.45 -12.15 4.25
CA HIS A 218 11.38 -12.83 5.55
C HIS A 218 11.92 -11.95 6.67
N ASP A 219 13.08 -11.34 6.49
CA ASP A 219 13.70 -10.53 7.53
C ASP A 219 12.89 -9.27 7.84
N VAL A 220 12.24 -8.66 6.83
CA VAL A 220 11.32 -7.55 7.06
C VAL A 220 10.05 -8.02 7.79
N LEU A 221 9.49 -9.17 7.43
CA LEU A 221 8.35 -9.74 8.17
C LEU A 221 8.69 -9.90 9.65
N LEU A 222 9.83 -10.51 9.97
CA LEU A 222 10.28 -10.71 11.35
C LEU A 222 10.48 -9.41 12.12
N GLY A 223 10.89 -8.32 11.44
CA GLY A 223 11.00 -6.99 12.06
C GLY A 223 9.67 -6.24 12.20
N ALA A 224 8.70 -6.55 11.34
CA ALA A 224 7.45 -5.81 11.21
C ALA A 224 6.27 -6.43 11.98
N VAL A 225 6.54 -7.13 13.08
CA VAL A 225 5.54 -7.95 13.80
C VAL A 225 4.26 -7.19 14.13
N THR A 226 4.37 -5.92 14.50
CA THR A 226 3.24 -5.03 14.83
C THR A 226 3.15 -3.80 13.94
N ALA A 227 4.02 -3.69 12.92
CA ALA A 227 4.06 -2.53 12.04
C ALA A 227 3.23 -2.81 10.77
N PRO A 228 2.50 -1.83 10.21
CA PRO A 228 1.76 -2.07 8.99
C PRO A 228 2.70 -2.32 7.83
N LEU A 229 2.52 -3.48 7.19
CA LEU A 229 3.30 -3.93 6.05
C LEU A 229 2.41 -3.92 4.81
N LEU A 230 2.90 -3.33 3.73
CA LEU A 230 2.26 -3.36 2.43
C LEU A 230 3.05 -4.30 1.52
N VAL A 231 2.36 -5.17 0.78
CA VAL A 231 2.98 -6.12 -0.16
C VAL A 231 2.39 -5.92 -1.54
N ARG A 232 3.22 -5.98 -2.57
CA ARG A 232 2.77 -6.11 -3.96
C ARG A 232 3.09 -7.51 -4.44
N PHE A 233 2.07 -8.21 -4.90
CA PHE A 233 2.21 -9.55 -5.47
C PHE A 233 2.44 -9.49 -6.99
N SER A 234 3.05 -10.52 -7.57
CA SER A 234 3.29 -10.63 -9.02
C SER A 234 2.00 -10.61 -9.85
N SER A 235 0.88 -11.04 -9.27
CA SER A 235 -0.45 -11.04 -9.89
C SER A 235 -1.17 -9.69 -9.83
N GLN A 236 -0.61 -8.69 -9.15
CA GLN A 236 -1.25 -7.39 -8.92
C GLN A 236 -0.30 -6.24 -9.26
N SER A 237 -0.87 -5.12 -9.74
CA SER A 237 -0.09 -3.92 -10.07
C SER A 237 0.00 -2.91 -8.92
N TYR A 238 -0.55 -3.22 -7.75
CA TYR A 238 -0.66 -2.31 -6.62
C TYR A 238 -0.28 -2.97 -5.29
N PHE A 239 -0.01 -2.16 -4.28
CA PHE A 239 0.25 -2.65 -2.92
C PHE A 239 -1.05 -3.02 -2.21
N VAL A 240 -1.01 -4.04 -1.35
CA VAL A 240 -2.09 -4.44 -0.44
C VAL A 240 -1.60 -4.44 0.99
N PRO A 241 -2.42 -4.01 1.97
CA PRO A 241 -2.03 -4.02 3.37
C PRO A 241 -2.16 -5.42 3.97
N VAL A 242 -1.09 -5.89 4.61
CA VAL A 242 -1.04 -7.15 5.35
C VAL A 242 -1.66 -6.94 6.72
N VAL A 243 -2.64 -7.78 7.06
CA VAL A 243 -3.33 -7.76 8.36
C VAL A 243 -2.61 -8.65 9.36
N ARG A 244 -2.24 -9.85 8.91
CA ARG A 244 -1.54 -10.84 9.75
C ARG A 244 -0.83 -11.87 8.89
N TYR A 245 0.15 -12.53 9.48
CA TYR A 245 0.82 -13.68 8.89
C TYR A 245 1.27 -14.64 9.99
N TRP A 246 1.46 -15.91 9.63
CA TRP A 246 2.14 -16.88 10.48
C TRP A 246 2.85 -17.95 9.66
N ILE A 247 3.93 -18.49 10.23
CA ILE A 247 4.71 -19.57 9.65
C ILE A 247 3.98 -20.88 9.92
N LEU A 248 3.56 -21.56 8.85
CA LEU A 248 2.91 -22.86 8.88
C LEU A 248 3.93 -23.98 9.06
N GLU A 249 5.01 -23.92 8.28
CA GLU A 249 6.05 -24.94 8.24
C GLU A 249 7.41 -24.27 8.15
N HIS A 250 8.38 -24.80 8.90
CA HIS A 250 9.77 -24.39 8.85
C HIS A 250 10.68 -25.62 8.95
N ARG A 251 11.67 -25.70 8.06
CA ARG A 251 12.71 -26.73 8.10
C ARG A 251 14.08 -26.14 7.74
N SER A 252 14.98 -26.08 8.71
CA SER A 252 16.41 -25.85 8.49
C SER A 252 17.06 -27.11 7.91
N MET A 253 18.00 -26.96 6.99
CA MET A 253 18.73 -28.08 6.38
C MET A 253 20.16 -27.70 5.97
N SER A 254 20.99 -28.72 5.76
CA SER A 254 22.33 -28.51 5.20
C SER A 254 22.25 -28.04 3.75
N ILE A 255 23.30 -27.39 3.26
CA ILE A 255 23.34 -26.89 1.90
C ILE A 255 23.27 -28.02 0.87
N GLU A 256 23.81 -29.21 1.17
CA GLU A 256 23.74 -30.39 0.29
C GLU A 256 22.30 -30.87 0.11
N VAL A 257 21.53 -30.91 1.21
CA VAL A 257 20.09 -31.25 1.17
C VAL A 257 19.32 -30.18 0.41
N ALA A 258 19.59 -28.90 0.70
CA ALA A 258 18.91 -27.78 0.04
C ALA A 258 19.15 -27.76 -1.47
N ILE A 259 20.39 -27.97 -1.92
CA ILE A 259 20.72 -28.04 -3.36
C ILE A 259 20.03 -29.24 -4.02
N LYS A 260 20.00 -30.39 -3.33
CA LYS A 260 19.34 -31.59 -3.86
C LYS A 260 17.83 -31.39 -4.03
N GLU A 261 17.18 -30.71 -3.09
CA GLU A 261 15.72 -30.54 -3.10
C GLU A 261 15.25 -29.32 -3.89
N PHE A 262 15.97 -28.20 -3.82
CA PHE A 262 15.52 -26.91 -4.36
C PHE A 262 16.36 -26.41 -5.54
N GLY A 263 17.47 -27.07 -5.88
CA GLY A 263 18.21 -26.88 -7.12
C GLY A 263 18.45 -25.40 -7.48
N TYR A 264 17.75 -24.92 -8.50
CA TYR A 264 17.86 -23.58 -9.07
C TYR A 264 17.50 -22.43 -8.11
N ALA A 265 16.78 -22.72 -7.02
CA ALA A 265 16.41 -21.73 -6.00
C ALA A 265 17.56 -21.38 -5.04
N ILE A 266 18.69 -22.10 -5.12
CA ILE A 266 19.84 -21.95 -4.23
C ILE A 266 21.09 -21.67 -5.05
N ARG A 267 21.82 -20.63 -4.67
CA ARG A 267 23.11 -20.30 -5.28
C ARG A 267 24.18 -21.29 -4.88
N ARG A 268 25.14 -21.48 -5.79
CA ARG A 268 26.33 -22.28 -5.54
C ARG A 268 27.46 -21.37 -5.08
N ASP A 269 27.46 -21.05 -3.78
CA ASP A 269 28.51 -20.25 -3.14
C ASP A 269 29.01 -20.95 -1.87
N PRO A 270 30.33 -21.17 -1.70
CA PRO A 270 30.91 -21.76 -0.49
C PRO A 270 30.60 -21.00 0.81
N ALA A 271 30.22 -19.73 0.72
CA ALA A 271 29.80 -18.93 1.86
C ALA A 271 28.41 -19.33 2.42
N ILE A 272 27.61 -20.07 1.63
CA ILE A 272 26.30 -20.56 2.05
C ILE A 272 26.50 -21.84 2.86
N THR A 273 26.12 -21.77 4.14
CA THR A 273 26.38 -22.84 5.11
C THR A 273 25.15 -23.69 5.42
N ALA A 274 23.96 -23.14 5.20
CA ALA A 274 22.68 -23.81 5.44
C ALA A 274 21.57 -23.12 4.64
N ALA A 275 20.38 -23.73 4.62
CA ALA A 275 19.19 -23.10 4.08
C ALA A 275 17.97 -23.43 4.96
N SER A 276 16.95 -22.56 4.92
CA SER A 276 15.69 -22.75 5.62
C SER A 276 14.52 -22.68 4.65
N ALA A 277 13.78 -23.77 4.54
CA ALA A 277 12.52 -23.82 3.79
C ALA A 277 11.37 -23.37 4.70
N ILE A 278 10.56 -22.45 4.21
CA ILE A 278 9.53 -21.77 4.98
C ILE A 278 8.25 -21.74 4.15
N LYS A 279 7.14 -22.09 4.78
CA LYS A 279 5.79 -21.92 4.27
C LYS A 279 5.01 -21.09 5.26
N LEU A 280 4.41 -20.00 4.79
CA LEU A 280 3.61 -19.11 5.62
C LEU A 280 2.24 -18.86 5.01
N GLU A 281 1.28 -18.57 5.87
CA GLU A 281 -0.02 -18.02 5.49
C GLU A 281 -0.01 -16.52 5.76
N MET A 282 -0.50 -15.74 4.80
CA MET A 282 -0.61 -14.29 4.88
C MET A 282 -2.04 -13.86 4.58
N HIS A 283 -2.57 -12.99 5.43
CA HIS A 283 -3.89 -12.37 5.27
C HIS A 283 -3.69 -10.90 4.94
N TRP A 284 -4.37 -10.43 3.90
CA TRP A 284 -4.26 -9.05 3.42
C TRP A 284 -5.62 -8.53 2.96
N VAL A 285 -5.86 -7.22 3.08
CA VAL A 285 -7.12 -6.61 2.63
C VAL A 285 -7.03 -6.30 1.16
N ASN A 286 -8.07 -6.61 0.40
CA ASN A 286 -8.22 -6.21 -0.99
C ASN A 286 -9.15 -4.99 -1.13
N LEU A 287 -9.02 -4.26 -2.24
CA LEU A 287 -10.03 -3.28 -2.64
C LEU A 287 -11.28 -4.04 -3.11
N SER A 288 -12.44 -3.70 -2.55
CA SER A 288 -13.72 -4.16 -3.07
C SER A 288 -14.30 -3.15 -4.05
N LEU A 289 -14.80 -3.64 -5.19
CA LEU A 289 -15.59 -2.81 -6.10
C LEU A 289 -17.03 -2.62 -5.61
N ASP A 290 -17.52 -3.47 -4.70
CA ASP A 290 -18.92 -3.55 -4.29
C ASP A 290 -19.11 -3.44 -2.77
N ARG A 291 -20.10 -2.64 -2.37
CA ARG A 291 -20.36 -2.16 -1.00
C ARG A 291 -20.92 -3.21 -0.03
N GLU A 292 -21.43 -4.34 -0.52
CA GLU A 292 -22.17 -5.32 0.30
C GLU A 292 -21.32 -6.45 0.87
N GLU A 293 -20.06 -6.57 0.46
CA GLU A 293 -19.13 -7.47 1.12
C GLU A 293 -18.58 -6.78 2.38
N ALA A 294 -18.95 -7.32 3.55
CA ALA A 294 -18.44 -6.89 4.85
C ALA A 294 -16.91 -6.76 4.83
N GLU A 295 -16.33 -5.89 5.65
CA GLU A 295 -14.86 -5.72 5.77
C GLU A 295 -14.10 -7.06 5.92
N GLU A 296 -14.76 -8.07 6.49
CA GLU A 296 -14.26 -9.45 6.62
C GLU A 296 -14.15 -10.21 5.28
N ALA A 297 -15.04 -9.94 4.31
CA ALA A 297 -15.01 -10.51 2.97
C ALA A 297 -13.92 -9.90 2.07
N ALA A 298 -13.37 -8.73 2.44
CA ALA A 298 -12.22 -8.14 1.75
C ALA A 298 -10.88 -8.78 2.15
N VAL A 299 -10.84 -9.62 3.19
CA VAL A 299 -9.60 -10.26 3.65
C VAL A 299 -9.29 -11.50 2.81
N MET A 300 -8.27 -11.37 1.98
CA MET A 300 -7.74 -12.43 1.14
C MET A 300 -6.69 -13.25 1.90
N ARG A 301 -6.59 -14.53 1.56
CA ARG A 301 -5.60 -15.45 2.13
C ARG A 301 -4.65 -15.92 1.04
N THR A 302 -3.36 -15.96 1.34
CA THR A 302 -2.34 -16.45 0.41
C THR A 302 -1.30 -17.26 1.16
N THR A 303 -0.98 -18.43 0.64
CA THR A 303 0.11 -19.26 1.14
C THR A 303 1.35 -18.99 0.30
N ILE A 304 2.47 -18.68 0.95
CA ILE A 304 3.73 -18.36 0.30
C ILE A 304 4.79 -19.34 0.79
N SER A 305 5.47 -19.99 -0.15
CA SER A 305 6.56 -20.92 0.12
C SER A 305 7.85 -20.40 -0.47
N TYR A 306 8.94 -20.48 0.29
CA TYR A 306 10.25 -20.04 -0.16
C TYR A 306 11.38 -20.69 0.64
N VAL A 307 12.59 -20.61 0.10
CA VAL A 307 13.81 -20.97 0.82
C VAL A 307 14.67 -19.73 1.00
N VAL A 308 15.24 -19.60 2.20
CA VAL A 308 16.23 -18.57 2.56
C VAL A 308 17.61 -19.23 2.67
N GLU A 309 18.60 -18.63 2.03
CA GLU A 309 20.01 -19.01 2.15
C GLU A 309 20.63 -18.40 3.42
N VAL A 310 21.37 -19.22 4.17
CA VAL A 310 22.08 -18.79 5.39
C VAL A 310 23.58 -18.75 5.14
N TRP A 311 24.10 -17.54 5.04
CA TRP A 311 25.49 -17.21 4.74
C TRP A 311 26.31 -17.10 6.03
N TYR A 312 27.44 -17.81 6.08
CA TYR A 312 28.36 -17.87 7.23
C TYR A 312 27.67 -18.17 8.58
N GLY A 313 26.54 -18.90 8.56
CA GLY A 313 25.71 -19.21 9.73
C GLY A 313 25.02 -18.00 10.38
N ARG A 314 25.00 -16.83 9.71
CA ARG A 314 24.56 -15.57 10.33
C ARG A 314 23.59 -14.77 9.48
N PHE A 315 23.88 -14.61 8.19
CA PHE A 315 23.20 -13.65 7.34
C PHE A 315 22.26 -14.32 6.35
N SER A 316 21.15 -13.66 6.05
CA SER A 316 20.17 -14.05 5.04
C SER A 316 20.02 -12.89 4.07
N LEU A 317 20.47 -13.06 2.83
CA LEU A 317 20.37 -12.02 1.80
C LEU A 317 19.64 -12.51 0.54
N PHE A 318 19.58 -13.82 0.35
CA PHE A 318 19.12 -14.44 -0.89
C PHE A 318 18.30 -15.69 -0.62
N GLY A 319 17.64 -16.17 -1.66
CA GLY A 319 16.76 -17.31 -1.61
C GLY A 319 15.94 -17.44 -2.88
N GLY A 320 15.15 -18.50 -2.97
CA GLY A 320 14.23 -18.73 -4.08
C GLY A 320 12.79 -18.87 -3.60
N TRP A 321 11.87 -18.25 -4.33
CA TRP A 321 10.44 -18.51 -4.18
C TRP A 321 10.14 -19.93 -4.66
N ILE A 322 9.43 -20.72 -3.86
CA ILE A 322 9.01 -22.07 -4.23
C ILE A 322 7.60 -21.96 -4.79
N SER A 323 7.42 -22.32 -6.06
CA SER A 323 6.08 -22.42 -6.63
C SER A 323 5.30 -23.52 -5.92
N ALA A 324 4.07 -23.24 -5.48
CA ALA A 324 3.12 -24.30 -5.20
C ALA A 324 2.98 -25.16 -6.47
N GLU A 325 3.07 -26.48 -6.31
CA GLU A 325 2.95 -27.43 -7.41
C GLU A 325 1.64 -27.16 -8.18
N SER A 326 1.76 -27.01 -9.51
CA SER A 326 0.69 -26.89 -10.52
C SER A 326 -0.14 -25.58 -10.57
N GLY A 327 0.38 -24.55 -11.26
CA GLY A 327 -0.39 -23.38 -11.72
C GLY A 327 0.47 -22.45 -12.60
N PRO A 328 -0.14 -21.58 -13.45
CA PRO A 328 0.60 -20.61 -14.26
C PRO A 328 1.19 -19.54 -13.33
N GLU A 329 2.51 -19.60 -13.13
CA GLU A 329 3.36 -18.74 -12.28
C GLU A 329 2.89 -18.51 -10.82
N PRO A 330 3.75 -18.78 -9.82
CA PRO A 330 3.36 -18.54 -8.43
C PRO A 330 3.11 -17.05 -8.18
N THR A 331 2.02 -16.75 -7.48
CA THR A 331 1.79 -15.41 -6.92
C THR A 331 2.81 -15.18 -5.81
N VAL A 332 3.85 -14.38 -6.11
CA VAL A 332 4.98 -14.12 -5.19
C VAL A 332 5.04 -12.63 -4.85
N PRO A 333 5.51 -12.28 -3.65
CA PRO A 333 5.87 -10.90 -3.34
C PRO A 333 6.92 -10.40 -4.34
N VAL A 334 6.61 -9.31 -5.04
CA VAL A 334 7.56 -8.62 -5.94
C VAL A 334 8.08 -7.33 -5.34
N SER A 335 7.29 -6.72 -4.45
CA SER A 335 7.69 -5.58 -3.66
C SER A 335 7.06 -5.59 -2.27
N LEU A 336 7.68 -4.87 -1.35
CA LEU A 336 7.11 -4.58 -0.04
C LEU A 336 7.36 -3.13 0.36
N GLU A 337 6.55 -2.61 1.27
CA GLU A 337 6.72 -1.31 1.90
C GLU A 337 6.34 -1.41 3.38
N LEU A 338 7.21 -0.94 4.27
CA LEU A 338 6.82 -0.67 5.65
C LEU A 338 6.17 0.70 5.73
N ALA A 339 4.95 0.74 6.27
CA ALA A 339 4.19 1.98 6.38
C ALA A 339 4.66 2.84 7.57
N LEU A 340 5.86 3.42 7.46
CA LEU A 340 6.41 4.31 8.48
C LEU A 340 5.87 5.74 8.35
N PRO A 341 5.42 6.39 9.43
CA PRO A 341 4.89 7.75 9.37
C PRO A 341 5.84 8.71 8.61
N PHE A 342 5.28 9.48 7.68
CA PHE A 342 6.03 10.39 6.82
C PHE A 342 5.24 11.69 6.59
N ILE A 343 5.94 12.76 6.20
CA ILE A 343 5.32 14.05 5.93
C ILE A 343 4.80 14.02 4.49
N LEU A 344 3.50 14.15 4.33
CA LEU A 344 2.88 14.32 3.01
C LEU A 344 3.13 15.75 2.53
N GLU A 345 3.73 15.89 1.34
CA GLU A 345 3.92 17.21 0.73
C GLU A 345 2.59 17.78 0.24
N GLU A 346 2.33 19.04 0.58
CA GLU A 346 1.17 19.77 0.09
C GLU A 346 1.51 20.62 -1.12
N ASN A 347 0.63 20.57 -2.12
CA ASN A 347 0.60 21.60 -3.15
C ASN A 347 -0.63 22.49 -2.93
N PRO A 348 -0.47 23.70 -2.39
CA PRO A 348 -1.60 24.58 -2.09
C PRO A 348 -2.37 24.99 -3.35
N ALA A 349 -1.76 24.94 -4.54
CA ALA A 349 -2.43 25.25 -5.80
C ALA A 349 -3.53 24.23 -6.17
N ILE A 350 -3.49 23.04 -5.58
CA ILE A 350 -4.52 22.01 -5.78
C ILE A 350 -5.78 22.31 -4.95
N GLY A 351 -5.60 22.88 -3.76
CA GLY A 351 -6.68 23.24 -2.83
C GLY A 351 -7.17 22.09 -1.93
N LEU A 352 -6.68 20.87 -2.14
CA LEU A 352 -6.87 19.72 -1.25
C LEU A 352 -5.74 19.70 -0.21
N THR A 353 -6.03 20.08 1.04
CA THR A 353 -5.02 20.31 2.09
C THR A 353 -5.27 19.43 3.31
N THR A 354 -4.19 19.09 4.03
CA THR A 354 -4.24 18.33 5.28
C THR A 354 -5.15 18.99 6.29
N GLN A 355 -5.00 20.29 6.50
CA GLN A 355 -5.77 21.03 7.49
C GLN A 355 -7.29 20.86 7.30
N ARG A 356 -7.75 20.87 6.04
CA ARG A 356 -9.17 20.71 5.71
C ARG A 356 -9.63 19.26 5.82
N LEU A 357 -8.77 18.30 5.46
CA LEU A 357 -9.03 16.88 5.65
C LEU A 357 -9.11 16.52 7.13
N GLU A 358 -8.20 17.03 7.96
CA GLU A 358 -8.23 16.91 9.42
C GLU A 358 -9.54 17.44 10.00
N GLN A 359 -10.00 18.61 9.54
CA GLN A 359 -11.30 19.15 9.96
C GLN A 359 -12.44 18.18 9.64
N LEU A 360 -12.44 17.54 8.47
CA LEU A 360 -13.48 16.55 8.12
C LEU A 360 -13.37 15.27 8.95
N LEU A 361 -12.16 14.78 9.21
CA LEU A 361 -11.94 13.49 9.88
C LEU A 361 -12.11 13.57 11.40
N LEU A 362 -11.81 14.73 12.00
CA LEU A 362 -11.92 14.97 13.45
C LEU A 362 -13.29 15.51 13.87
N ASN A 363 -14.07 16.12 12.96
CA ASN A 363 -15.39 16.66 13.28
C ASN A 363 -16.47 15.57 13.28
N GLN A 364 -16.30 14.59 14.16
CA GLN A 364 -17.23 13.47 14.32
C GLN A 364 -18.34 13.84 15.31
N VAL A 365 -19.59 13.72 14.88
CA VAL A 365 -20.72 13.62 15.79
C VAL A 365 -20.84 12.14 16.18
N PRO A 366 -21.07 11.78 17.45
CA PRO A 366 -21.22 10.39 17.84
C PRO A 366 -22.29 9.70 17.00
N CYS A 367 -21.89 8.59 16.37
CA CYS A 367 -22.77 7.75 15.58
C CYS A 367 -23.96 7.28 16.44
N PRO A 368 -25.20 7.32 15.92
CA PRO A 368 -26.28 6.58 16.57
C PRO A 368 -25.88 5.10 16.57
N SER A 369 -25.74 4.50 17.77
CA SER A 369 -25.36 3.10 17.91
C SER A 369 -26.33 2.20 17.16
N PRO A 370 -25.87 1.32 16.25
CA PRO A 370 -26.67 0.17 15.88
C PRO A 370 -26.74 -0.77 17.08
N ALA A 371 -27.93 -1.33 17.34
CA ALA A 371 -28.13 -2.37 18.34
C ALA A 371 -27.44 -3.68 17.89
N SER A 372 -26.13 -3.79 18.11
CA SER A 372 -25.36 -5.04 17.98
C SER A 372 -24.17 -5.00 18.95
N PRO A 373 -23.74 -6.16 19.47
CA PRO A 373 -22.83 -6.22 20.61
C PRO A 373 -21.47 -5.61 20.25
N ALA A 374 -20.96 -4.81 21.18
CA ALA A 374 -19.67 -4.15 21.09
C ALA A 374 -18.56 -5.18 20.82
N VAL A 375 -18.00 -5.17 19.61
CA VAL A 375 -16.63 -5.61 19.42
C VAL A 375 -15.78 -4.52 20.05
N GLU A 376 -15.15 -4.86 21.17
CA GLU A 376 -14.24 -3.98 21.90
C GLU A 376 -13.00 -3.71 21.02
N ARG A 377 -13.13 -2.72 20.13
CA ARG A 377 -12.03 -2.23 19.29
C ARG A 377 -10.99 -1.65 20.23
N HIS A 378 -9.94 -2.40 20.51
CA HIS A 378 -8.75 -1.89 21.17
C HIS A 378 -8.09 -0.93 20.19
N CYS A 379 -8.46 0.35 20.29
CA CYS A 379 -7.79 1.41 19.59
C CYS A 379 -6.37 1.49 20.13
N ASN A 380 -5.40 0.96 19.37
CA ASN A 380 -4.05 1.48 19.37
C ASN A 380 -3.98 2.45 18.19
N PRO A 381 -4.49 3.70 18.33
CA PRO A 381 -4.33 4.67 17.26
C PRO A 381 -2.82 4.90 17.17
N VAL A 382 -2.19 4.58 16.04
CA VAL A 382 -1.19 5.51 15.56
C VAL A 382 -1.99 6.78 15.34
N PRO A 383 -1.87 7.80 16.20
CA PRO A 383 -2.73 8.97 16.08
C PRO A 383 -2.50 9.53 14.68
N PHE A 384 -3.58 9.84 13.97
CA PHE A 384 -3.59 10.57 12.70
C PHE A 384 -2.61 11.77 12.70
N ASN A 385 -2.37 12.33 13.89
CA ASN A 385 -1.37 13.36 14.23
C ASN A 385 0.09 13.00 13.85
N VAL A 386 0.47 11.72 13.85
CA VAL A 386 1.84 11.26 13.55
C VAL A 386 2.08 11.18 12.04
N ALA A 387 1.02 10.89 11.26
CA ALA A 387 1.09 10.84 9.80
C ALA A 387 0.94 12.22 9.14
N LEU A 388 0.36 13.23 9.83
CA LEU A 388 0.00 14.49 9.17
C LEU A 388 0.43 15.83 9.81
N ALA A 389 0.83 15.94 11.08
CA ALA A 389 1.63 17.10 11.54
C ALA A 389 2.08 17.01 13.01
N ARG A 390 3.38 17.22 13.23
CA ARG A 390 3.82 18.06 14.37
C ARG A 390 3.35 19.51 14.11
N SER A 391 2.10 19.83 14.40
CA SER A 391 1.67 21.14 14.88
C SER A 391 0.19 21.13 15.25
N ALA A 392 -0.12 20.94 16.54
CA ALA A 392 -1.18 21.65 17.25
C ALA A 392 -1.40 21.01 18.63
N GLU A 393 -1.69 21.86 19.62
CA GLU A 393 -1.94 21.59 21.04
C GLU A 393 -3.07 20.61 21.40
N ALA A 394 -3.56 19.80 20.45
CA ALA A 394 -4.62 18.82 20.68
C ALA A 394 -4.15 17.55 21.41
N VAL A 395 -2.86 17.21 21.36
CA VAL A 395 -2.27 16.04 22.03
C VAL A 395 -2.43 16.09 23.56
N LYS A 396 -2.51 17.29 24.15
CA LYS A 396 -2.67 17.45 25.61
C LYS A 396 -4.06 17.07 26.16
N ARG A 397 -5.07 16.87 25.31
CA ARG A 397 -6.44 16.57 25.78
C ARG A 397 -6.77 15.08 25.90
N CYS A 398 -6.08 14.19 25.17
CA CYS A 398 -6.28 12.75 25.33
C CYS A 398 -5.51 12.17 26.52
N GLU A 399 -4.34 12.71 26.86
CA GLU A 399 -3.55 12.25 28.02
C GLU A 399 -4.17 12.67 29.38
N ALA A 400 -5.05 13.67 29.39
CA ALA A 400 -5.74 14.13 30.60
C ALA A 400 -7.01 13.32 30.92
N ALA A 401 -7.46 12.44 30.02
CA ALA A 401 -8.64 11.59 30.22
C ALA A 401 -8.32 10.17 30.71
N THR A 402 -7.03 9.81 30.76
CA THR A 402 -6.52 8.53 31.27
C THR A 402 -5.66 8.70 32.54
N GLY A 403 -5.79 9.83 33.23
CA GLY A 403 -5.25 10.07 34.58
C GLY A 403 -6.36 10.28 35.58
#